data_AF-A0AA37JPI4-F1
#
_entry.id   AF-A0AA37JPI4-F1
#
_cell.length_a   1.000
_cell.length_b   1.000
_cell.length_c   1.000
_cell.angle_alpha   90.00
_cell.angle_beta   90.00
_cell.angle_gamma   90.00
#
_symmetry.space_group_name_H-M   'P 1'
#
loop_
_entity.id
_entity.type
_entity.pdbx_description
1 polymer ?
#
loop_
_entity_poly.entity_id
_entity_poly.type
_entity_poly.pdbx_seq_one_letter_code
_entity_poly.pdbx_strand_id
1 'polypeptide(L)'
;MQAVLYTFANKFLSNDDLDKVKEVMFMTRLGQMLVNDGIEIGIEKGIEKGIEKGALALISVCREIGLSYDDTRRKLIEKLELDAPAAKRYMEEFWTRSSL
;
A
#
# COMPACT_ATOMS: atom_id res chain seq x y z
N MET A 1 6.95 -29.03 6.05
CA MET A 1 6.95 -29.20 7.53
C MET A 1 6.15 -28.11 8.26
N GLN A 2 6.22 -26.83 7.84
CA GLN A 2 5.45 -25.72 8.45
C GLN A 2 3.91 -25.93 8.47
N ALA A 3 3.34 -26.50 7.40
CA ALA A 3 1.90 -26.79 7.33
C ALA A 3 1.43 -27.80 8.40
N VAL A 4 2.29 -28.75 8.80
CA VAL A 4 1.96 -29.77 9.81
C VAL A 4 1.90 -29.14 11.20
N LEU A 5 2.86 -28.26 11.53
CA LEU A 5 2.86 -27.52 12.80
C LEU A 5 1.65 -26.58 12.91
N TYR A 6 1.30 -25.87 11.83
CA TYR A 6 0.11 -25.03 11.79
C TYR A 6 -1.19 -25.83 11.95
N THR A 7 -1.27 -26.99 11.30
CA THR A 7 -2.43 -27.89 11.41
C THR A 7 -2.59 -28.43 12.83
N PHE A 8 -1.49 -28.78 13.50
CA PHE A 8 -1.52 -29.23 14.88
C PHE A 8 -1.86 -28.10 15.85
N ALA A 9 -1.34 -26.89 15.65
CA ALA A 9 -1.71 -25.72 16.43
C ALA A 9 -3.22 -25.47 16.36
N ASN A 10 -3.81 -25.43 15.16
CA ASN A 10 -5.26 -25.21 15.00
C ASN A 10 -6.12 -26.37 15.50
N LYS A 11 -5.60 -27.61 15.48
CA LYS A 11 -6.35 -28.79 15.91
C LYS A 11 -6.36 -28.97 17.43
N PHE A 12 -5.28 -28.55 18.11
CA PHE A 12 -5.06 -28.88 19.52
C PHE A 12 -4.98 -27.68 20.46
N LEU A 13 -4.76 -26.46 19.96
CA LEU A 13 -4.72 -25.26 20.79
C LEU A 13 -6.08 -24.54 20.76
N SER A 14 -6.50 -24.06 21.92
CA SER A 14 -7.61 -23.10 22.00
C SER A 14 -7.17 -21.70 21.53
N ASN A 15 -8.10 -20.78 21.31
CA ASN A 15 -7.76 -19.39 21.00
C ASN A 15 -6.90 -18.75 22.10
N ASP A 16 -7.21 -19.01 23.37
CA ASP A 16 -6.43 -18.52 24.51
C ASP A 16 -4.99 -19.08 24.50
N ASP A 17 -4.81 -20.33 24.07
CA ASP A 17 -3.47 -20.93 23.94
C ASP A 17 -2.71 -20.36 22.74
N LEU A 18 -3.40 -20.07 21.64
CA LEU A 18 -2.82 -19.38 20.49
C LEU A 18 -2.40 -17.95 20.86
N ASP A 19 -3.16 -17.24 21.68
CA ASP A 19 -2.81 -15.91 22.16
C ASP A 19 -1.57 -15.94 23.06
N LYS A 20 -1.43 -16.95 23.95
CA LYS A 20 -0.19 -17.15 24.72
C LYS A 20 1.01 -17.46 23.82
N VAL A 21 0.85 -18.32 22.81
CA VAL A 21 1.91 -18.62 21.83
C VAL A 21 2.31 -17.35 21.08
N LYS A 22 1.32 -16.55 20.67
CA LYS A 22 1.52 -15.26 20.03
C LYS A 22 2.33 -14.33 20.95
N GLU A 23 1.93 -14.14 22.19
CA GLU A 23 2.68 -13.32 23.18
C GLU A 23 4.14 -13.75 23.30
N VAL A 24 4.40 -15.06 23.48
CA VAL A 24 5.76 -15.59 23.56
C VAL A 24 6.52 -15.32 22.27
N MET A 25 5.89 -15.51 21.10
CA MET A 25 6.49 -15.22 19.80
C MET A 25 6.86 -13.74 19.67
N PHE A 26 5.98 -12.81 20.08
CA PHE A 26 6.22 -11.37 20.05
C PHE A 26 7.43 -10.95 20.90
N MET A 27 7.70 -11.67 21.99
CA MET A 27 8.88 -11.42 22.83
C MET A 27 10.20 -11.90 22.19
N THR A 28 10.14 -12.75 21.18
CA THR A 28 11.35 -13.23 20.50
C THR A 28 11.88 -12.21 19.49
N ARG A 29 13.18 -12.30 19.19
CA ARG A 29 13.79 -11.50 18.11
C ARG A 29 13.11 -11.73 16.75
N LEU A 30 12.68 -12.96 16.46
CA LEU A 30 11.96 -13.27 15.22
C LEU A 30 10.57 -12.62 15.20
N GLY A 31 9.84 -12.62 16.31
CA GLY A 31 8.55 -11.94 16.40
C GLY A 31 8.67 -10.43 16.20
N GLN A 32 9.68 -9.81 16.83
CA GLN A 32 10.00 -8.39 16.62
C GLN A 32 10.31 -8.08 15.15
N MET A 33 11.12 -8.92 14.49
CA MET A 33 11.42 -8.76 13.05
C MET A 33 10.14 -8.85 12.21
N LEU A 34 9.28 -9.84 12.43
CA LEU A 34 8.01 -9.98 11.71
C LEU A 34 7.08 -8.77 11.88
N VAL A 35 7.05 -8.18 13.07
CA VAL A 35 6.26 -6.96 13.33
C VAL A 35 6.83 -5.77 12.59
N ASN A 36 8.14 -5.58 12.63
CA ASN A 36 8.81 -4.48 11.95
C ASN A 36 8.62 -4.58 10.43
N ASP A 37 8.82 -5.77 9.85
CA ASP A 37 8.57 -6.03 8.43
C ASP A 37 7.10 -5.72 8.09
N GLY A 38 6.16 -6.14 8.94
CA GLY A 38 4.74 -5.86 8.78
C GLY A 38 4.40 -4.37 8.80
N ILE A 39 5.04 -3.60 9.69
CA ILE A 39 4.90 -2.14 9.76
C ILE A 39 5.48 -1.47 8.52
N GLU A 40 6.67 -1.87 8.09
CA GLU A 40 7.34 -1.33 6.89
C GLU A 40 6.48 -1.55 5.64
N ILE A 41 6.02 -2.79 5.43
CA ILE A 41 5.09 -3.14 4.34
C ILE A 41 3.80 -2.33 4.43
N GLY A 42 3.28 -2.14 5.65
CA GLY A 42 2.07 -1.36 5.89
C GLY A 42 2.24 0.11 5.50
N ILE A 43 3.36 0.72 5.87
CA ILE A 43 3.71 2.10 5.53
C ILE A 43 3.90 2.25 4.02
N GLU A 44 4.66 1.36 3.39
CA GLU A 44 4.91 1.39 1.94
C GLU A 44 3.60 1.33 1.15
N LYS A 45 2.73 0.35 1.47
CA LYS A 45 1.39 0.23 0.84
C LYS A 45 0.50 1.43 1.15
N GLY A 46 0.63 2.03 2.33
CA GLY A 46 -0.11 3.22 2.72
C GLY A 46 0.29 4.43 1.87
N ILE A 47 1.59 4.64 1.69
CA ILE A 47 2.16 5.70 0.85
C ILE A 47 1.75 5.49 -0.61
N GLU A 48 1.90 4.28 -1.16
CA GLU A 48 1.51 3.96 -2.54
C GLU A 48 0.03 4.28 -2.82
N LYS A 49 -0.88 3.84 -1.94
CA LYS A 49 -2.32 4.15 -2.04
C LYS A 49 -2.62 5.64 -1.87
N GLY A 50 -1.86 6.33 -1.02
CA GLY A 50 -1.98 7.77 -0.82
C GLY A 50 -1.61 8.54 -2.08
N ILE A 51 -0.49 8.17 -2.71
CA ILE A 51 -0.02 8.74 -3.98
C ILE A 51 -1.02 8.47 -5.10
N GLU A 52 -1.51 7.24 -5.23
CA GLU A 52 -2.51 6.87 -6.25
C GLU A 52 -3.78 7.74 -6.14
N LYS A 53 -4.34 7.87 -4.93
CA LYS A 53 -5.52 8.72 -4.69
C LYS A 53 -5.22 10.20 -4.94
N GLY A 54 -4.05 10.67 -4.52
CA GLY A 54 -3.60 12.03 -4.76
C GLY A 54 -3.45 12.34 -6.25
N ALA A 55 -2.88 11.42 -7.02
CA ALA A 55 -2.72 11.53 -8.47
C ALA A 55 -4.08 11.58 -9.17
N LEU A 56 -5.00 10.68 -8.82
CA LEU A 56 -6.36 10.68 -9.35
C LEU A 56 -7.08 12.02 -9.07
N ALA A 57 -7.03 12.50 -7.83
CA ALA A 57 -7.67 13.76 -7.45
C ALA A 57 -7.07 14.96 -8.19
N LEU A 58 -5.73 15.04 -8.27
CA LEU A 58 -5.04 16.11 -8.99
C LEU A 58 -5.41 16.10 -10.48
N ILE A 59 -5.42 14.92 -11.10
CA ILE A 59 -5.76 14.75 -12.51
C ILE A 59 -7.21 15.18 -12.77
N SER A 60 -8.16 14.76 -11.93
CA SER A 60 -9.57 15.15 -12.06
C SER A 60 -9.73 16.66 -12.01
N VAL A 61 -9.16 17.30 -10.98
CA VAL A 61 -9.25 18.76 -10.81
C VAL A 61 -8.59 19.49 -11.98
N CYS A 62 -7.39 19.07 -12.40
CA CYS A 62 -6.70 19.69 -13.53
C CYS A 62 -7.53 19.58 -14.82
N ARG A 63 -8.17 18.43 -15.06
CA ARG A 63 -9.05 18.23 -16.22
C ARG A 63 -10.31 19.10 -16.13
N GLU A 64 -10.93 19.20 -14.96
CA GLU A 64 -12.13 20.04 -14.72
C GLU A 64 -11.86 21.53 -14.98
N ILE A 65 -10.67 22.02 -14.61
CA ILE A 65 -10.27 23.42 -14.86
C ILE A 65 -9.63 23.64 -16.24
N GLY A 66 -9.61 22.61 -17.10
CA GLY A 66 -9.16 22.71 -18.48
C GLY A 66 -7.65 22.75 -18.69
N LEU A 67 -6.85 22.23 -17.75
CA LEU A 67 -5.41 22.07 -17.95
C LEU A 67 -5.10 21.03 -19.02
N SER A 68 -3.98 21.21 -19.72
CA SER A 68 -3.51 20.26 -20.73
C SER A 68 -2.99 18.96 -20.09
N TYR A 69 -2.88 17.91 -20.90
CA TYR A 69 -2.28 16.64 -20.49
C TYR A 69 -0.83 16.85 -20.00
N ASP A 70 -0.03 17.61 -20.76
CA ASP A 70 1.38 17.85 -20.43
C ASP A 70 1.55 18.70 -19.17
N ASP A 71 0.71 19.73 -18.97
CA ASP A 71 0.75 20.56 -17.76
C ASP A 71 0.34 19.78 -16.51
N THR A 72 -0.67 18.91 -16.64
CA THR A 72 -1.10 18.05 -15.54
C THR A 72 -0.03 17.03 -15.19
N ARG A 73 0.60 16.39 -16.19
CA ARG A 73 1.73 15.47 -15.98
C ARG A 73 2.87 16.17 -15.24
N ARG A 74 3.20 17.40 -15.62
CA ARG A 74 4.25 18.18 -14.96
C ARG A 74 3.88 18.51 -13.51
N LYS A 75 2.61 18.85 -13.24
CA LYS A 75 2.14 19.07 -11.85
C LYS A 75 2.19 17.80 -11.00
N LEU A 76 1.95 16.61 -11.56
CA LEU A 76 2.11 15.34 -10.83
C LEU A 76 3.56 15.14 -10.37
N ILE A 77 4.53 15.39 -11.26
CA ILE A 77 5.96 15.31 -10.94
C ILE A 77 6.32 16.33 -9.84
N GLU A 78 5.89 17.60 -10.01
CA GLU A 78 6.23 18.67 -9.07
C GLU A 78 5.54 18.54 -7.70
N LYS A 79 4.28 18.09 -7.65
CA LYS A 79 3.45 18.13 -6.43
C LYS A 79 3.40 16.82 -5.66
N LEU A 80 3.58 15.70 -6.35
CA LEU A 80 3.60 14.37 -5.73
C LEU A 80 5.00 13.75 -5.74
N GLU A 81 6.02 14.53 -6.11
CA GLU A 81 7.44 14.12 -6.15
C GLU A 81 7.66 12.82 -6.95
N LEU A 82 6.84 12.64 -8.00
CA LEU A 82 6.88 11.45 -8.84
C LEU A 82 7.99 11.53 -9.87
N ASP A 83 8.59 10.39 -10.20
CA ASP A 83 9.41 10.30 -11.39
C ASP A 83 8.56 10.41 -12.68
N ALA A 84 9.21 10.74 -13.79
CA ALA A 84 8.53 10.92 -15.06
C ALA A 84 7.77 9.66 -15.54
N PRO A 85 8.32 8.43 -15.39
CA PRO A 85 7.58 7.21 -15.71
C PRO A 85 6.30 7.01 -14.89
N ALA A 86 6.33 7.22 -13.57
CA ALA A 86 5.18 7.06 -12.69
C ALA A 86 4.11 8.10 -13.00
N ALA A 87 4.50 9.37 -13.20
CA ALA A 87 3.57 10.42 -13.60
C ALA A 87 2.90 10.08 -14.94
N LYS A 88 3.66 9.57 -15.92
CA LYS A 88 3.10 9.13 -17.21
C LYS A 88 2.09 7.98 -17.01
N ARG A 89 2.41 6.98 -16.20
CA ARG A 89 1.52 5.85 -15.91
C ARG A 89 0.18 6.31 -15.31
N TYR A 90 0.22 7.17 -14.29
CA TYR A 90 -1.01 7.70 -13.69
C TYR A 90 -1.82 8.57 -14.66
N MET A 91 -1.15 9.34 -15.52
CA MET A 91 -1.83 10.07 -16.58
C MET A 91 -2.51 9.13 -17.57
N GLU A 92 -1.85 8.06 -18.02
CA GLU A 92 -2.48 7.07 -18.91
C GLU A 92 -3.67 6.37 -18.25
N GLU A 93 -3.57 6.07 -16.95
CA GLU A 93 -4.60 5.37 -16.19
C GLU A 93 -5.83 6.24 -15.90
N PHE A 94 -5.64 7.48 -15.49
CA PHE A 94 -6.71 8.31 -14.93
C PHE A 94 -7.21 9.41 -15.88
N TRP A 95 -6.43 9.83 -16.89
CA TRP A 95 -6.82 10.93 -17.77
C TRP A 95 -8.06 10.61 -18.62
N THR A 96 -8.16 9.37 -19.12
CA THR A 96 -9.24 8.93 -20.00
C THR A 96 -10.45 8.38 -19.26
N ARG A 97 -10.29 8.02 -17.99
CA ARG A 97 -11.25 7.21 -17.23
C ARG A 97 -12.48 7.94 -16.67
N SER A 98 -12.64 9.24 -16.94
CA SER A 98 -13.85 9.98 -16.56
C SER A 98 -14.77 10.20 -17.76
N SER A 99 -15.58 9.17 -18.03
CA SER A 99 -16.86 9.22 -18.75
C SER A 99 -17.77 8.14 -18.17
N LEU A 100 -18.13 8.28 -16.89
CA LEU A 100 -19.21 7.57 -16.21
C LEU A 100 -19.90 8.55 -15.27
#